data_AF-A0A0N4VXZ6-F1
#
_entry.id   AF-A0A0N4VXZ6-F1
#
_cell.length_a   1.000
_cell.length_b   1.000
_cell.length_c   1.000
_cell.angle_alpha   90.00
_cell.angle_beta   90.00
_cell.angle_gamma   90.00
#
_symmetry.space_group_name_H-M   'P 1'
#
loop_
_entity.id
_entity.type
_entity.pdbx_description
1 polymer ?
#
loop_
_entity_poly.entity_id
_entity_poly.type
_entity_poly.pdbx_seq_one_letter_code
_entity_poly.pdbx_strand_id
1 'polypeptide(L)'
;LLPMMGVGREFDQNGIIVCQINAEIHHGHTDYQERFAAVLQQLLSDRRYAIFKVVTTTHHRTCLLNFEHRECIEKYILQYFR
;
A
#
# COMPACT_ATOMS: atom_id res chain seq x y z
N LEU A 1 -6.11 -5.97 -5.17
CA LEU A 1 -4.77 -5.39 -5.39
C LEU A 1 -3.95 -5.39 -4.10
N LEU A 2 -4.37 -4.71 -3.03
CA LEU A 2 -3.57 -4.63 -1.79
C LEU A 2 -3.03 -5.98 -1.25
N PRO A 3 -3.81 -7.08 -1.22
CA PRO A 3 -3.28 -8.38 -0.77
C PRO A 3 -2.15 -8.94 -1.65
N MET A 4 -2.14 -8.57 -2.94
CA MET A 4 -1.17 -9.05 -3.93
C MET A 4 0.21 -8.36 -3.84
N MET A 5 0.28 -7.26 -3.09
CA MET A 5 1.49 -6.43 -2.96
C MET A 5 2.43 -6.90 -1.85
N GLY A 6 2.01 -7.87 -1.04
CA GLY A 6 2.82 -8.36 0.06
C GLY A 6 4.10 -9.06 -0.41
N VAL A 7 5.06 -9.19 0.50
CA VAL A 7 6.33 -9.87 0.21
C VAL A 7 6.07 -11.31 -0.25
N GLY A 8 6.65 -11.70 -1.39
CA GLY A 8 6.51 -13.03 -1.98
C GLY A 8 5.14 -13.33 -2.61
N ARG A 9 4.26 -12.32 -2.72
CA ARG A 9 2.91 -12.45 -3.30
C ARG A 9 2.94 -12.27 -4.82
N GLU A 10 1.77 -12.20 -5.43
CA GLU A 10 1.58 -12.24 -6.88
C GLU A 10 2.38 -11.15 -7.60
N PHE A 11 2.53 -9.95 -7.03
CA PHE A 11 3.34 -8.91 -7.67
C PHE A 11 4.83 -9.26 -7.69
N ASP A 12 5.38 -9.75 -6.58
CA ASP A 12 6.77 -10.20 -6.50
C ASP A 12 7.03 -11.37 -7.45
N GLN A 13 6.11 -12.34 -7.49
CA GLN A 13 6.20 -13.53 -8.35
C GLN A 13 6.21 -13.19 -9.85
N ASN A 14 5.64 -12.04 -10.21
CA ASN A 14 5.58 -11.57 -11.60
C ASN A 14 6.56 -10.43 -11.88
N GLY A 15 7.47 -10.09 -10.96
CA GLY A 15 8.45 -9.02 -11.14
C GLY A 15 7.82 -7.63 -11.25
N ILE A 16 6.65 -7.41 -10.65
CA ILE A 16 5.91 -6.14 -10.70
C ILE A 16 6.30 -5.30 -9.49
N ILE A 17 6.99 -4.19 -9.74
CA ILE A 17 7.29 -3.20 -8.70
C ILE A 17 6.22 -2.12 -8.73
N VAL A 18 5.44 -2.02 -7.65
CA VAL A 18 4.46 -0.95 -7.49
C VAL A 18 5.02 0.12 -6.57
N CYS A 19 5.36 1.28 -7.14
CA CYS A 19 5.91 2.39 -6.39
C CYS A 19 4.87 3.17 -5.58
N GLN A 20 3.66 3.35 -6.10
CA GLN A 20 2.62 4.13 -5.44
C GLN A 20 1.23 3.59 -5.77
N ILE A 21 0.36 3.50 -4.76
CA ILE A 21 -1.07 3.21 -4.94
C ILE A 21 -1.89 4.23 -4.16
N ASN A 22 -2.89 4.81 -4.83
CA ASN A 22 -4.02 5.45 -4.18
C ASN A 22 -5.17 4.45 -4.15
N ALA A 23 -5.65 4.11 -2.97
CA ALA A 23 -6.77 3.20 -2.79
C ALA A 23 -7.93 3.92 -2.10
N GLU A 24 -9.12 3.78 -2.68
CA GLU A 24 -10.39 4.10 -2.04
C GLU A 24 -11.07 2.79 -1.66
N ILE A 25 -11.48 2.69 -0.41
CA ILE A 25 -11.99 1.46 0.18
C ILE A 25 -13.38 1.73 0.75
N HIS A 26 -14.35 0.97 0.24
CA HIS A 26 -15.76 1.09 0.59
C HIS A 26 -16.14 0.09 1.68
N HIS A 27 -17.02 0.53 2.59
CA HIS A 27 -17.60 -0.29 3.65
C HIS A 27 -18.72 -1.17 3.08
N GLY A 28 -18.36 -2.23 2.34
CA GLY A 28 -19.32 -3.04 1.58
C GLY A 28 -19.77 -4.36 2.22
N HIS A 29 -19.00 -4.91 3.17
CA HIS A 29 -19.21 -6.24 3.72
C HIS A 29 -19.22 -6.26 5.24
N THR A 30 -19.91 -7.24 5.84
CA THR A 30 -20.03 -7.41 7.30
C THR A 30 -18.69 -7.75 7.97
N ASP A 31 -17.77 -8.39 7.24
CA ASP A 31 -16.41 -8.75 7.68
C ASP A 31 -15.33 -7.76 7.23
N TYR A 32 -15.74 -6.58 6.74
CA TYR A 32 -14.86 -5.60 6.12
C TYR A 32 -13.67 -5.21 7.01
N GLN A 33 -13.94 -4.94 8.30
CA GLN A 33 -12.92 -4.47 9.23
C GLN A 33 -11.84 -5.53 9.46
N GLU A 34 -12.22 -6.80 9.63
CA GLU A 34 -11.28 -7.90 9.88
C GLU A 34 -10.39 -8.14 8.66
N ARG A 35 -10.99 -8.21 7.47
CA ARG A 35 -10.23 -8.42 6.22
C ARG A 35 -9.30 -7.26 5.92
N PHE A 36 -9.75 -6.03 6.15
CA PHE A 36 -8.93 -4.86 5.93
C PHE A 36 -7.78 -4.79 6.94
N ALA A 37 -8.05 -5.07 8.22
CA ALA A 37 -7.03 -5.12 9.26
C ALA A 37 -5.95 -6.16 8.94
N ALA A 38 -6.33 -7.37 8.51
CA ALA A 38 -5.38 -8.41 8.13
C ALA A 38 -4.46 -7.98 6.98
N VAL A 39 -5.02 -7.32 5.95
CA VAL A 39 -4.22 -6.79 4.83
C VAL A 39 -3.24 -5.71 5.29
N LEU A 40 -3.70 -4.76 6.12
CA LEU A 40 -2.82 -3.71 6.65
C LEU A 40 -1.71 -4.29 7.54
N GLN A 41 -2.04 -5.24 8.41
CA GLN A 41 -1.06 -5.91 9.27
C GLN A 41 0.03 -6.58 8.45
N GLN A 42 -0.34 -7.29 7.37
CA GLN A 42 0.64 -7.90 6.46
C GLN A 42 1.54 -6.83 5.83
N LEU A 43 0.96 -5.79 5.24
CA LEU A 43 1.72 -4.72 4.57
C LEU A 43 2.67 -3.98 5.52
N LEU A 44 2.27 -3.79 6.78
CA LEU A 44 3.11 -3.20 7.82
C LEU A 44 4.25 -4.15 8.23
N SER A 45 3.97 -5.45 8.35
CA SER A 45 4.98 -6.47 8.66
C SER A 45 6.03 -6.59 7.57
N ASP A 46 5.62 -6.41 6.31
CA ASP A 46 6.50 -6.48 5.14
C ASP A 46 7.51 -5.33 5.07
N ARG A 47 7.28 -4.21 5.78
CA ARG A 47 8.18 -3.04 5.85
C ARG A 47 8.62 -2.50 4.49
N ARG A 48 7.77 -2.64 3.46
CA ARG A 48 8.02 -2.20 2.09
C ARG A 48 7.28 -0.90 1.76
N TYR A 49 6.11 -0.71 2.36
CA TYR A 49 5.20 0.38 2.05
C TYR A 49 4.98 1.29 3.26
N ALA A 50 5.16 2.59 3.07
CA ALA A 50 4.64 3.59 3.99
C ALA A 50 3.16 3.80 3.67
N ILE A 51 2.31 3.69 4.70
CA ILE A 51 0.85 3.79 4.56
C ILE A 51 0.40 5.14 5.12
N PHE A 52 -0.11 6.00 4.25
CA PHE A 52 -0.61 7.32 4.61
C PHE A 52 -2.12 7.35 4.52
N LYS A 53 -2.78 7.52 5.67
CA LYS A 53 -4.20 7.85 5.70
C LYS A 53 -4.40 9.23 5.09
N VAL A 54 -5.13 9.31 3.98
CA VAL A 54 -5.40 10.58 3.29
C VAL A 54 -6.66 11.23 3.87
N VAL A 55 -7.76 10.49 3.90
CA VAL A 55 -9.04 10.96 4.45
C VAL A 55 -9.90 9.77 4.85
N THR A 56 -10.77 9.96 5.85
CA THR A 56 -11.82 8.99 6.18
C THR A 56 -13.14 9.73 6.32
N THR A 57 -13.97 9.59 5.30
CA THR A 57 -15.36 10.07 5.27
C THR A 57 -16.26 8.83 5.12
N THR A 58 -17.18 8.80 4.15
CA THR A 58 -17.94 7.59 3.80
C THR A 58 -17.05 6.47 3.27
N HIS A 59 -15.90 6.81 2.67
CA HIS A 59 -14.90 5.88 2.17
C HIS A 59 -13.54 6.12 2.85
N HIS A 60 -12.77 5.04 3.02
CA HIS A 60 -11.40 5.14 3.50
C HIS A 60 -10.47 5.34 2.32
N ARG A 61 -9.74 6.46 2.28
CA ARG A 61 -8.73 6.73 1.26
C ARG A 61 -7.34 6.68 1.86
N THR A 62 -6.47 5.91 1.23
CA THR A 62 -5.09 5.73 1.63
C THR A 62 -4.16 5.87 0.43
N CYS A 63 -2.95 6.35 0.68
CA CYS A 63 -1.83 6.32 -0.23
C CYS A 63 -0.77 5.38 0.33
N LEU A 64 -0.23 4.50 -0.50
CA LEU A 64 0.88 3.62 -0.17
C LEU A 64 2.07 3.99 -1.04
N LEU A 65 3.24 4.18 -0.42
CA LEU A 65 4.48 4.50 -1.10
C LEU A 65 5.52 3.42 -0.80
N ASN A 66 6.04 2.77 -1.84
CA ASN A 66 7.09 1.77 -1.71
C ASN A 66 8.42 2.47 -1.44
N PHE A 67 9.02 2.18 -0.29
CA PHE A 67 10.32 2.74 0.09
C PHE A 67 11.45 1.70 0.08
N GLU A 68 11.14 0.43 -0.18
CA GLU A 68 12.16 -0.62 -0.33
C GLU A 68 12.93 -0.48 -1.64
N HIS A 69 12.23 -0.13 -2.72
CA HIS A 69 12.83 -0.02 -4.05
C HIS A 69 13.38 1.38 -4.32
N ARG A 70 14.68 1.46 -4.63
CA ARG A 70 15.38 2.73 -4.93
C ARG A 70 14.71 3.53 -6.04
N GLU A 71 14.24 2.89 -7.11
CA GLU A 71 13.54 3.55 -8.22
C GLU A 71 12.27 4.30 -7.78
N CYS A 72 11.58 3.79 -6.75
CA CYS A 72 10.40 4.44 -6.19
C CYS A 72 10.76 5.67 -5.35
N ILE A 73 11.85 5.57 -4.57
CA ILE A 73 12.42 6.68 -3.81
C ILE A 73 12.89 7.79 -4.75
N GLU A 74 13.63 7.44 -5.80
CA GLU A 74 14.11 8.36 -6.82
C GLU A 74 12.97 9.11 -7.50
N LYS A 75 11.89 8.39 -7.83
CA LYS A 75 10.74 8.95 -8.54
C LYS A 75 9.88 9.88 -7.67
N TYR A 76 9.68 9.56 -6.40
CA TYR A 76 8.67 10.25 -5.57
C TYR A 76 9.24 11.06 -4.40
N ILE A 77 10.46 10.76 -3.93
CA ILE A 77 10.98 11.31 -2.67
C ILE A 77 12.22 12.17 -2.89
N LEU A 78 13.21 11.70 -3.66
CA LEU A 78 14.53 12.35 -3.72
C LEU A 78 14.49 13.81 -4.16
N GLN A 79 13.48 14.23 -4.93
CA GLN A 79 13.32 15.62 -5.35
C GLN A 79 13.18 16.62 -4.19
N TYR A 80 12.77 16.16 -3.01
CA TYR A 80 12.58 17.02 -1.83
C TYR A 80 13.81 17.13 -0.93
N PHE A 81 14.87 16.37 -1.21
CA PHE A 81 16.13 16.38 -0.45
C PHE A 81 17.28 17.08 -1.21
N ARG A 82 16.91 17.92 -2.19
CA ARG A 82 17.84 18.71 -2.99
C ARG A 82 17.90 20.14 -2.49
#